data_AF-A0A6T1M6R4-F1
#
_entry.id   AF-A0A6T1M6R4-F1
#
_cell.length_a   1.000
_cell.length_b   1.000
_cell.length_c   1.000
_cell.angle_alpha   90.00
_cell.angle_beta   90.00
_cell.angle_gamma   90.00
#
_symmetry.space_group_name_H-M   'P 1'
#
loop_
_entity.id
_entity.type
_entity.pdbx_description
1 polymer ?
#
loop_
_entity_poly.entity_id
_entity_poly.type
_entity_poly.pdbx_seq_one_letter_code
_entity_poly.pdbx_strand_id
1 'polypeptide(L)'
;MDGKQPTTVGYGITSDPIRGCSYDSLFAAVGQSIKEPWRVIGVDQTGCSVEDCNGYTLRKMRLSATGENVIERITINEEIGTVTYNKCDAGGRPGDVERVLAIHTPLRLEFYERSARSGLRVDWKAPYDMARETFSNMVQLALKIETSA
;
A
#
# COMPACT_ATOMS: atom_id res chain seq x y z
N MET A 1 -7.11 -6.94 27.51
CA MET A 1 -6.55 -8.23 27.05
C MET A 1 -5.62 -7.90 25.90
N ASP A 2 -4.32 -7.82 26.17
CA ASP A 2 -3.34 -7.65 25.09
C ASP A 2 -3.17 -9.03 24.44
N GLY A 3 -3.95 -9.25 23.38
CA GLY A 3 -3.79 -10.42 22.54
C GLY A 3 -2.38 -10.43 21.95
N LYS A 4 -1.78 -11.62 21.83
CA LYS A 4 -0.48 -11.79 21.19
C LYS A 4 -0.53 -11.15 19.79
N GLN A 5 0.40 -10.25 19.51
CA GLN A 5 0.52 -9.58 18.22
C GLN A 5 0.61 -10.62 17.09
N PRO A 6 -0.16 -10.47 16.00
CA PRO A 6 -0.05 -11.36 14.85
C PRO A 6 1.36 -11.28 14.24
N THR A 7 1.83 -12.38 13.65
CA THR A 7 3.10 -12.41 12.91
C THR A 7 2.92 -12.04 11.44
N THR A 8 1.72 -12.26 10.89
CA THR A 8 1.37 -11.96 9.50
C THR A 8 0.13 -11.08 9.41
N VAL A 9 -0.10 -10.45 8.27
CA VAL A 9 -1.31 -9.66 7.99
C VAL A 9 -2.58 -10.53 8.02
N GLY A 10 -2.51 -11.79 7.55
CA GLY A 10 -3.68 -12.66 7.48
C GLY A 10 -4.74 -12.10 6.54
N TYR A 11 -6.00 -12.06 6.98
CA TYR A 11 -7.11 -11.52 6.19
C TYR A 11 -7.25 -10.00 6.25
N GLY A 12 -6.35 -9.31 6.94
CA GLY A 12 -6.29 -7.86 6.93
C GLY A 12 -5.82 -7.26 8.25
N ILE A 13 -5.30 -6.04 8.15
CA ILE A 13 -4.83 -5.24 9.28
C ILE A 13 -5.31 -3.80 9.10
N THR A 14 -5.72 -3.17 10.19
CA THR A 14 -6.13 -1.76 10.21
C THR A 14 -5.17 -0.96 11.08
N SER A 15 -4.90 0.29 10.70
CA SER A 15 -4.16 1.24 11.51
C SER A 15 -4.96 1.67 12.76
N ASP A 16 -4.24 2.25 13.71
CA ASP A 16 -4.85 3.10 14.74
C ASP A 16 -5.62 4.27 14.09
N PRO A 17 -6.58 4.90 14.80
CA PRO A 17 -7.28 6.06 14.27
C PRO A 17 -6.30 7.17 13.92
N ILE A 18 -6.41 7.69 12.70
CA ILE A 18 -5.55 8.76 12.19
C ILE A 18 -6.17 10.10 12.58
N ARG A 19 -5.34 11.00 13.10
CA ARG A 19 -5.73 12.34 13.57
C ARG A 19 -4.69 13.35 13.12
N GLY A 20 -5.09 14.61 13.00
CA GLY A 20 -4.19 15.71 12.67
C GLY A 20 -3.92 15.90 11.17
N CYS A 21 -4.56 15.12 10.29
CA CYS A 21 -4.62 15.39 8.86
C CYS A 21 -6.03 15.14 8.30
N SER A 22 -6.31 15.76 7.16
CA SER A 22 -7.52 15.56 6.37
C SER A 22 -7.48 14.25 5.56
N TYR A 23 -8.63 13.84 5.04
CA TYR A 23 -8.72 12.76 4.06
C TYR A 23 -7.86 13.09 2.82
N ASP A 24 -7.95 14.31 2.32
CA ASP A 24 -7.24 14.77 1.12
C ASP A 24 -5.72 14.67 1.30
N SER A 25 -5.18 15.10 2.44
CA SER A 25 -3.74 14.96 2.73
C SER A 25 -3.30 13.51 2.86
N LEU A 26 -4.15 12.63 3.42
CA LEU A 26 -3.88 11.20 3.46
C LEU A 26 -3.91 10.58 2.06
N PHE A 27 -4.87 10.97 1.24
CA PHE A 27 -5.00 10.52 -0.15
C PHE A 27 -3.82 10.99 -1.00
N ALA A 28 -3.40 12.24 -0.84
CA ALA A 28 -2.21 12.80 -1.47
C ALA A 28 -0.93 12.05 -1.05
N ALA A 29 -0.80 11.69 0.24
CA ALA A 29 0.31 10.86 0.72
C ALA A 29 0.31 9.47 0.06
N VAL A 30 -0.85 8.84 -0.11
CA VAL A 30 -0.97 7.57 -0.84
C VAL A 30 -0.52 7.73 -2.29
N GLY A 31 -0.99 8.76 -3.00
CA GLY A 31 -0.54 9.08 -4.35
C GLY A 31 0.97 9.29 -4.45
N GLN A 32 1.54 10.08 -3.53
CA GLN A 32 2.98 10.30 -3.45
C GLN A 32 3.75 9.01 -3.16
N SER A 33 3.24 8.15 -2.28
CA SER A 33 3.86 6.87 -1.96
C SER A 33 3.89 5.89 -3.15
N ILE A 34 2.99 6.04 -4.10
CA ILE A 34 3.00 5.26 -5.35
C ILE A 34 4.20 5.69 -6.20
N LYS A 35 4.42 7.01 -6.33
CA LYS A 35 5.52 7.59 -7.11
C LYS A 35 6.88 7.47 -6.41
N GLU A 36 6.89 7.53 -5.08
CA GLU A 36 8.08 7.56 -4.22
C GLU A 36 7.99 6.48 -3.12
N PRO A 37 8.00 5.18 -3.46
CA PRO A 37 7.76 4.08 -2.51
C PRO A 37 8.74 4.05 -1.33
N TRP A 38 9.98 4.48 -1.54
CA TRP A 38 11.04 4.52 -0.50
C TRP A 38 10.68 5.42 0.70
N ARG A 39 9.65 6.27 0.59
CA ARG A 39 9.15 7.06 1.71
C ARG A 39 8.36 6.25 2.74
N VAL A 40 7.79 5.11 2.33
CA VAL A 40 6.85 4.35 3.16
C VAL A 40 7.18 2.87 3.30
N ILE A 41 7.93 2.30 2.35
CA ILE A 41 8.36 0.90 2.36
C ILE A 41 9.87 0.76 2.15
N GLY A 42 10.45 -0.31 2.68
CA GLY A 42 11.87 -0.63 2.52
C GLY A 42 12.25 -1.11 1.12
N VAL A 43 12.57 -0.16 0.24
CA VAL A 43 13.02 -0.41 -1.15
C VAL A 43 14.27 0.40 -1.48
N ASP A 44 15.02 -0.06 -2.46
CA ASP A 44 16.12 0.72 -3.06
C ASP A 44 15.54 1.86 -3.90
N GLN A 45 15.74 3.10 -3.46
CA GLN A 45 15.28 4.30 -4.17
C GLN A 45 15.79 4.35 -5.61
N THR A 46 17.03 3.94 -5.87
CA THR A 46 17.62 3.96 -7.22
C THR A 46 17.07 2.87 -8.13
N GLY A 47 16.56 1.79 -7.53
CA GLY A 47 15.89 0.69 -8.23
C GLY A 47 14.41 0.92 -8.50
N CYS A 48 13.86 2.10 -8.15
CA CYS A 48 12.46 2.42 -8.34
C CYS A 48 12.22 3.12 -9.69
N SER A 49 11.20 2.68 -10.43
CA SER A 49 10.71 3.37 -11.62
C SER A 49 9.19 3.30 -11.69
N VAL A 50 8.59 4.35 -12.24
CA VAL A 50 7.15 4.48 -12.36
C VAL A 50 6.79 4.98 -13.75
N GLU A 51 5.80 4.34 -14.35
CA GLU A 51 5.26 4.69 -15.66
C GLU A 51 3.74 4.81 -15.56
N ASP A 52 3.18 5.88 -16.09
CA ASP A 52 1.74 6.05 -16.19
C ASP A 52 1.24 5.41 -17.47
N CYS A 53 0.42 4.37 -17.32
CA CYS A 53 -0.19 3.64 -18.41
C CYS A 53 -1.68 4.00 -18.50
N ASN A 54 -2.32 3.63 -19.61
CA ASN A 54 -3.76 3.81 -19.75
C ASN A 54 -4.52 2.94 -18.75
N GLY A 55 -5.08 3.57 -17.70
CA GLY A 55 -5.89 2.91 -16.67
C GLY A 55 -5.14 2.32 -15.47
N TYR A 56 -3.80 2.44 -15.41
CA TYR A 56 -3.01 2.00 -14.24
C TYR A 56 -1.63 2.66 -14.22
N THR A 57 -0.99 2.71 -13.06
CA THR A 57 0.42 3.05 -12.92
C THR A 57 1.24 1.76 -12.83
N LEU A 58 2.25 1.61 -13.69
CA LEU A 58 3.22 0.52 -13.59
C LEU A 58 4.36 0.96 -12.66
N ARG A 59 4.60 0.20 -11.59
CA ARG A 59 5.73 0.43 -10.68
C ARG A 59 6.70 -0.74 -10.72
N LYS A 60 7.99 -0.44 -10.81
CA LYS A 60 9.07 -1.40 -10.63
C LYS A 60 9.91 -0.96 -9.44
N MET A 61 10.30 -1.90 -8.59
CA MET A 61 11.08 -1.63 -7.38
C MET A 61 11.91 -2.84 -7.00
N ARG A 62 12.96 -2.62 -6.21
CA ARG A 62 13.75 -3.68 -5.59
C ARG A 62 13.56 -3.64 -4.08
N LEU A 63 13.05 -4.74 -3.51
CA LEU A 63 12.82 -4.85 -2.07
C LEU A 63 14.14 -4.96 -1.32
N SER A 64 14.36 -4.12 -0.31
CA SER A 64 15.63 -4.12 0.44
C SER A 64 15.81 -5.40 1.27
N ALA A 65 14.72 -5.98 1.78
CA ALA A 65 14.76 -7.15 2.64
C ALA A 65 15.13 -8.45 1.90
N THR A 66 14.70 -8.60 0.64
CA THR A 66 14.85 -9.85 -0.13
C THR A 66 15.75 -9.68 -1.37
N GLY A 67 16.02 -8.45 -1.79
CA GLY A 67 16.68 -8.14 -3.06
C GLY A 67 15.80 -8.41 -4.29
N GLU A 68 14.55 -8.83 -4.10
CA GLU A 68 13.61 -9.18 -5.16
C GLU A 68 13.22 -7.95 -5.98
N ASN A 69 13.23 -8.10 -7.31
CA ASN A 69 12.64 -7.14 -8.22
C ASN A 69 11.13 -7.40 -8.35
N VAL A 70 10.33 -6.41 -7.97
CA VAL A 70 8.87 -6.46 -8.04
C VAL A 70 8.41 -5.51 -9.13
N ILE A 71 7.54 -6.01 -10.00
CA ILE A 71 6.77 -5.21 -10.96
C ILE A 71 5.31 -5.33 -10.54
N GLU A 72 4.58 -4.22 -10.51
CA GLU A 72 3.17 -4.22 -10.15
C GLU A 72 2.38 -3.18 -10.95
N ARG A 73 1.12 -3.52 -11.22
CA ARG A 73 0.12 -2.58 -11.73
C ARG A 73 -0.67 -2.03 -10.56
N ILE A 74 -0.77 -0.71 -10.50
CA ILE A 74 -1.41 0.01 -9.42
C ILE A 74 -2.61 0.74 -9.98
N THR A 75 -3.78 0.55 -9.36
CA THR A 75 -4.98 1.30 -9.71
C THR A 75 -5.51 2.02 -8.49
N ILE A 76 -6.03 3.23 -8.71
CA ILE A 76 -6.62 4.06 -7.67
C ILE A 76 -8.10 4.18 -8.01
N ASN A 77 -8.96 3.84 -7.06
CA ASN A 77 -10.37 4.17 -7.10
C ASN A 77 -10.64 5.22 -6.04
N GLU A 78 -10.72 6.48 -6.47
CA GLU A 78 -10.90 7.63 -5.59
C GLU A 78 -12.29 7.64 -4.94
N GLU A 79 -13.32 7.17 -5.66
CA GLU A 79 -14.73 7.17 -5.22
C GLU A 79 -14.93 6.34 -3.94
N ILE A 80 -14.25 5.19 -3.85
CA ILE A 80 -14.33 4.31 -2.67
C ILE A 80 -13.07 4.34 -1.79
N GLY A 81 -12.11 5.22 -2.10
CA GLY A 81 -10.90 5.40 -1.30
C GLY A 81 -9.98 4.17 -1.25
N THR A 82 -9.85 3.44 -2.36
CA THR A 82 -9.01 2.23 -2.41
C THR A 82 -7.91 2.32 -3.46
N VAL A 83 -6.75 1.75 -3.14
CA VAL A 83 -5.66 1.50 -4.08
C VAL A 83 -5.40 0.01 -4.15
N THR A 84 -5.29 -0.54 -5.36
CA THR A 84 -4.89 -1.94 -5.55
C THR A 84 -3.48 -2.03 -6.11
N TYR A 85 -2.70 -3.00 -5.60
CA TYR A 85 -1.34 -3.31 -6.02
C TYR A 85 -1.32 -4.76 -6.49
N ASN A 86 -1.20 -4.96 -7.79
CA ASN A 86 -1.26 -6.29 -8.41
C ASN A 86 0.10 -6.65 -8.98
N LYS A 87 0.84 -7.49 -8.25
CA LYS A 87 2.16 -7.98 -8.65
C LYS A 87 2.07 -8.71 -9.99
N CYS A 88 2.99 -8.39 -10.89
CA CYS A 88 3.07 -8.97 -12.22
C CYS A 88 4.06 -10.14 -12.27
N ASP A 89 3.81 -11.06 -13.20
CA ASP A 89 4.78 -12.06 -13.64
C ASP A 89 5.91 -11.43 -14.49
N ALA A 90 6.88 -12.24 -14.89
CA ALA A 90 7.99 -11.80 -15.75
C ALA A 90 7.53 -11.28 -17.13
N GLY A 91 6.32 -11.61 -17.58
CA GLY A 91 5.71 -11.11 -18.81
C GLY A 91 4.87 -9.84 -18.61
N GLY A 92 4.87 -9.25 -17.41
CA GLY A 92 4.11 -8.04 -17.10
C GLY A 92 2.60 -8.28 -16.93
N ARG A 93 2.17 -9.54 -16.77
CA ARG A 93 0.76 -9.89 -16.53
C ARG A 93 0.46 -9.87 -15.04
N PRO A 94 -0.62 -9.22 -14.59
CA PRO A 94 -1.02 -9.24 -13.19
C PRO A 94 -1.37 -10.67 -12.73
N GLY A 95 -1.00 -11.00 -11.50
CA GLY A 95 -1.37 -12.27 -10.86
C GLY A 95 -2.83 -12.32 -10.42
N ASP A 96 -3.28 -13.50 -9.98
CA ASP A 96 -4.67 -13.75 -9.55
C ASP A 96 -5.05 -13.13 -8.20
N VAL A 97 -4.09 -12.53 -7.49
CA VAL A 97 -4.30 -11.82 -6.22
C VAL A 97 -3.75 -10.40 -6.28
N GLU A 98 -4.42 -9.50 -5.59
CA GLU A 98 -4.03 -8.10 -5.44
C GLU A 98 -4.06 -7.69 -3.97
N ARG A 99 -3.14 -6.80 -3.60
CA ARG A 99 -3.14 -6.14 -2.29
C ARG A 99 -3.97 -4.89 -2.38
N VAL A 100 -4.71 -4.58 -1.34
CA VAL A 100 -5.59 -3.42 -1.27
C VAL A 100 -5.19 -2.56 -0.09
N LEU A 101 -4.94 -1.28 -0.35
CA LEU A 101 -4.94 -0.22 0.66
C LEU A 101 -6.31 0.46 0.61
N ALA A 102 -7.06 0.42 1.71
CA ALA A 102 -8.32 1.15 1.82
C ALA A 102 -8.19 2.28 2.84
N ILE A 103 -8.74 3.45 2.52
CA ILE A 103 -8.90 4.57 3.43
C ILE A 103 -10.34 4.59 3.91
N HIS A 104 -10.53 4.48 5.21
CA HIS A 104 -11.85 4.46 5.86
C HIS A 104 -12.17 5.79 6.52
N THR A 105 -13.46 6.04 6.77
CA THR A 105 -13.93 7.15 7.60
C THR A 105 -14.71 6.59 8.81
N PRO A 106 -14.37 6.92 10.07
CA PRO A 106 -13.28 7.80 10.53
C PRO A 106 -11.89 7.33 10.06
N LEU A 107 -10.97 8.29 9.85
CA LEU A 107 -9.70 8.05 9.15
C LEU A 107 -8.90 6.88 9.73
N ARG A 108 -8.74 5.85 8.91
CA ARG A 108 -7.89 4.68 9.12
C ARG A 108 -7.39 4.17 7.79
N LEU A 109 -6.23 3.52 7.81
CA LEU A 109 -5.74 2.72 6.69
C LEU A 109 -6.02 1.25 6.98
N GLU A 110 -6.41 0.50 5.97
CA GLU A 110 -6.51 -0.95 6.02
C GLU A 110 -5.70 -1.58 4.89
N PHE A 111 -4.96 -2.63 5.22
CA PHE A 111 -4.24 -3.46 4.27
C PHE A 111 -4.78 -4.88 4.30
N TYR A 112 -5.05 -5.44 3.13
CA TYR A 112 -5.38 -6.84 2.96
C TYR A 112 -5.02 -7.33 1.55
N GLU A 113 -5.02 -8.63 1.34
CA GLU A 113 -4.88 -9.25 0.01
C GLU A 113 -6.20 -9.93 -0.35
N ARG A 114 -6.57 -9.89 -1.63
CA ARG A 114 -7.79 -10.54 -2.13
C ARG A 114 -7.55 -11.18 -3.50
N SER A 115 -8.42 -12.12 -3.85
CA SER A 115 -8.52 -12.62 -5.22
C SER A 115 -8.97 -11.50 -6.16
N ALA A 116 -8.21 -11.25 -7.22
CA ALA A 116 -8.56 -10.28 -8.27
C ALA A 116 -9.82 -10.68 -9.07
N ARG A 117 -10.22 -11.96 -9.00
CA ARG A 117 -11.41 -12.49 -9.70
C ARG A 117 -12.68 -12.45 -8.86
N SER A 118 -12.59 -12.88 -7.59
CA SER A 118 -13.76 -13.05 -6.72
C SER A 118 -13.91 -11.95 -5.67
N GLY A 119 -12.87 -11.15 -5.43
CA GLY A 119 -12.84 -10.16 -4.36
C GLY A 119 -12.70 -10.74 -2.95
N LEU A 120 -12.69 -12.07 -2.79
CA LEU A 120 -12.55 -12.73 -1.50
C LEU A 120 -11.14 -12.50 -0.93
N ARG A 121 -11.07 -12.17 0.36
CA ARG A 121 -9.80 -11.99 1.07
C ARG A 121 -9.06 -13.31 1.15
N VAL A 122 -7.74 -13.24 1.03
CA VAL A 122 -6.83 -14.39 1.18
C VAL A 122 -5.92 -14.19 2.38
N ASP A 123 -5.42 -15.28 2.92
CA ASP A 123 -4.52 -15.28 4.07
C ASP A 123 -3.13 -14.79 3.67
N TRP A 124 -2.91 -13.48 3.81
CA TRP A 124 -1.72 -12.79 3.36
C TRP A 124 -0.55 -12.99 4.34
N LYS A 125 0.53 -13.57 3.84
CA LYS A 125 1.73 -13.93 4.62
C LYS A 125 2.76 -12.81 4.80
N ALA A 126 2.44 -11.58 4.39
CA ALA A 126 3.33 -10.46 4.68
C ALA A 126 3.50 -10.27 6.19
N PRO A 127 4.71 -9.89 6.65
CA PRO A 127 4.95 -9.60 8.06
C PRO A 127 4.03 -8.50 8.57
N TYR A 128 3.38 -8.75 9.71
CA TYR A 128 2.47 -7.81 10.35
C TYR A 128 3.15 -6.46 10.67
N ASP A 129 4.39 -6.52 11.18
CA ASP A 129 5.13 -5.32 11.59
C ASP A 129 5.49 -4.42 10.40
N MET A 130 5.79 -5.01 9.23
CA MET A 130 6.06 -4.25 8.01
C MET A 130 4.83 -3.48 7.53
N ALA A 131 3.64 -4.07 7.65
CA ALA A 131 2.39 -3.37 7.34
C ALA A 131 2.13 -2.19 8.31
N ARG A 132 2.40 -2.39 9.61
CA ARG A 132 2.28 -1.32 10.63
C ARG A 132 3.28 -0.19 10.42
N GLU A 133 4.51 -0.52 10.07
CA GLU A 133 5.53 0.47 9.73
C GLU A 133 5.10 1.28 8.50
N THR A 134 4.57 0.61 7.47
CA THR A 134 4.04 1.28 6.28
C THR A 134 2.92 2.26 6.64
N PHE A 135 1.98 1.88 7.51
CA PHE A 135 0.95 2.80 8.00
C PHE A 135 1.54 4.01 8.71
N SER A 136 2.49 3.77 9.61
CA SER A 136 3.13 4.84 10.39
C SER A 136 3.82 5.84 9.46
N ASN A 137 4.58 5.35 8.48
CA ASN A 137 5.25 6.19 7.50
C ASN A 137 4.25 6.94 6.60
N MET A 138 3.16 6.30 6.18
CA MET A 138 2.09 6.93 5.39
C MET A 138 1.44 8.10 6.14
N VAL A 139 1.13 7.90 7.42
CA VAL A 139 0.54 8.93 8.28
C VAL A 139 1.52 10.09 8.48
N GLN A 140 2.80 9.80 8.72
CA GLN A 140 3.82 10.84 8.83
C GLN A 140 3.99 11.64 7.53
N LEU A 141 3.86 10.99 6.37
CA LEU A 141 3.86 11.68 5.09
C LEU A 141 2.62 12.57 4.93
N ALA A 142 1.44 12.07 5.28
CA ALA A 142 0.19 12.83 5.24
C ALA A 142 0.21 14.07 6.15
N LEU A 143 0.75 13.93 7.38
CA LEU A 143 0.90 15.06 8.30
C LEU A 143 1.84 16.14 7.75
N LYS A 144 2.94 15.75 7.08
CA LYS A 144 3.84 16.71 6.43
C LYS A 144 3.15 17.47 5.30
N ILE A 145 2.36 16.77 4.49
CA ILE A 145 1.57 17.38 3.41
C ILE A 145 0.56 18.36 4.01
N GLU A 146 -0.19 17.96 5.03
CA GLU A 146 -1.17 18.81 5.72
C GLU A 146 -0.53 20.10 6.23
N THR A 147 0.68 20.03 6.82
CA THR A 147 1.38 21.23 7.31
C THR A 147 2.00 22.11 6.23
N SER A 148 2.11 21.59 5.00
CA SER A 148 2.71 22.31 3.87
C SER A 148 1.66 22.91 2.91
N ALA A 149 0.38 22.62 3.15
CA ALA A 149 -0.77 23.14 2.41
C ALA A 149 -1.24 24.48 3.00
#